data_AF-A0A061IZY2-F1
#
_entry.id   AF-A0A061IZY2-F1
#
_cell.length_a   1.000
_cell.length_b   1.000
_cell.length_c   1.000
_cell.angle_alpha   90.00
_cell.angle_beta   90.00
_cell.angle_gamma   90.00
#
_symmetry.space_group_name_H-M   'P 1'
#
loop_
_entity.id
_entity.type
_entity.pdbx_description
1 polymer ?
#
loop_
_entity_poly.entity_id
_entity_poly.type
_entity_poly.pdbx_seq_one_letter_code
_entity_poly.pdbx_strand_id
1 'polypeptide(L)'
;MFRHGFDGGYVWLGDSKWQRRPGCMGAEGQKRIYPGHRMSGQTGASAETYHGVPVWRIDYKNALIYLPTLLDADVGTYVKFSDTINTKGYTLWNEHRGLPAFPTFIPSEEEDLSKLSTDECQLMSPPLYMYFRDEFAATQLVSQADVEDAKSAKPTTAAPKKKVYDMKKYFEARKKYRQNLQKARKVKLMSLRTRAHEKQEEARRAKILKYKRVK
;
A
#
# COMPACT_ATOMS: atom_id res chain seq x y z
N MET A 1 32.05 3.74 -19.29
CA MET A 1 32.00 3.49 -17.83
C MET A 1 30.73 3.98 -17.15
N PHE A 2 30.40 5.28 -17.13
CA PHE A 2 29.25 5.77 -16.36
C PHE A 2 27.87 5.24 -16.84
N ARG A 3 27.47 5.50 -18.09
CA ARG A 3 26.13 5.15 -18.60
C ARG A 3 25.93 3.66 -18.91
N HIS A 4 26.94 3.01 -19.48
CA HIS A 4 26.87 1.63 -19.97
C HIS A 4 27.82 0.68 -19.22
N GLY A 5 28.34 1.09 -18.06
CA GLY A 5 29.22 0.23 -17.24
C GLY A 5 30.50 -0.19 -17.97
N PHE A 6 30.79 -1.49 -17.92
CA PHE A 6 31.96 -2.15 -18.51
C PHE A 6 31.88 -2.37 -20.03
N ASP A 7 30.84 -1.86 -20.68
CA ASP A 7 30.61 -2.05 -22.12
C ASP A 7 31.04 -0.86 -22.98
N GLY A 8 31.24 -1.12 -24.28
CA GLY A 8 31.55 -0.11 -25.30
C GLY A 8 33.02 -0.03 -25.74
N GLY A 9 33.89 -0.92 -25.25
CA GLY A 9 35.31 -0.97 -25.63
C GLY A 9 35.55 -1.60 -27.03
N TYR A 10 35.13 -2.85 -27.22
CA TYR A 10 35.14 -3.50 -28.55
C TYR A 10 33.74 -3.52 -29.15
N VAL A 11 33.65 -3.86 -30.45
CA VAL A 11 32.36 -4.06 -31.11
C VAL A 11 31.88 -5.50 -30.86
N TRP A 12 30.94 -5.64 -29.93
CA TRP A 12 30.35 -6.91 -29.50
C TRP A 12 28.93 -7.09 -30.08
N LEU A 13 28.43 -8.34 -30.03
CA LEU A 13 27.09 -8.73 -30.53
C LEU A 13 26.90 -8.54 -32.04
N GLY A 14 27.96 -8.73 -32.82
CA GLY A 14 27.92 -8.74 -34.28
C GLY A 14 27.96 -10.17 -34.81
N ASP A 15 26.82 -10.70 -35.25
CA ASP A 15 26.79 -11.94 -36.03
C ASP A 15 26.90 -11.58 -37.51
N SER A 16 27.94 -12.07 -38.17
CA SER A 16 28.17 -11.91 -39.61
C SER A 16 28.54 -13.25 -40.22
N LYS A 17 28.66 -13.35 -41.55
CA LYS A 17 29.05 -14.61 -42.16
C LYS A 17 30.50 -14.96 -41.78
N TRP A 18 30.68 -16.08 -41.08
CA TRP A 18 31.99 -16.66 -40.78
C TRP A 18 31.97 -18.17 -40.96
N GLN A 19 33.11 -18.76 -41.34
CA GLN A 19 33.22 -20.19 -41.58
C GLN A 19 33.76 -20.90 -40.34
N ARG A 20 33.15 -22.02 -39.96
CA ARG A 20 33.62 -22.84 -38.82
C ARG A 20 34.58 -23.95 -39.23
N ARG A 21 34.54 -24.38 -40.50
CA ARG A 21 35.33 -25.49 -41.06
C ARG A 21 36.00 -25.04 -42.36
N PRO A 22 37.17 -25.61 -42.73
CA PRO A 22 37.99 -25.12 -43.85
C PRO A 22 37.47 -25.48 -45.26
N GLY A 23 36.18 -25.78 -45.44
CA GLY A 23 35.63 -26.31 -46.70
C GLY A 23 35.20 -25.27 -47.74
N CYS A 24 34.79 -24.08 -47.31
CA CYS A 24 34.42 -23.00 -48.23
C CYS A 24 35.06 -21.68 -47.78
N MET A 25 35.39 -20.82 -48.73
CA MET A 25 36.01 -19.51 -48.47
C MET A 25 34.97 -18.41 -48.60
N GLY A 26 34.78 -17.64 -47.53
CA GLY A 26 33.91 -16.48 -47.53
C GLY A 26 33.62 -16.02 -46.11
N ALA A 27 34.07 -14.81 -45.79
CA ALA A 27 33.79 -14.12 -44.54
C ALA A 27 33.27 -12.72 -44.83
N GLU A 28 32.36 -12.23 -44.00
CA GLU A 28 31.86 -10.86 -44.09
C GLU A 28 32.28 -10.09 -42.84
N GLY A 29 33.09 -9.05 -43.05
CA GLY A 29 33.55 -8.16 -41.98
C GLY A 29 32.65 -6.94 -41.81
N GLN A 30 32.72 -6.34 -40.63
CA GLN A 30 32.03 -5.09 -40.34
C GLN A 30 32.73 -3.91 -41.03
N LYS A 31 31.98 -3.12 -41.80
CA LYS A 31 32.50 -1.98 -42.59
C LYS A 31 32.16 -0.60 -42.03
N ARG A 32 31.31 -0.53 -41.02
CA ARG A 32 30.85 0.70 -40.34
C ARG A 32 30.42 0.40 -38.91
N ILE A 33 30.26 1.42 -38.08
CA ILE A 33 29.62 1.27 -36.76
C ILE A 33 28.10 1.12 -36.97
N TYR A 34 27.52 0.05 -36.45
CA TYR A 34 26.07 -0.15 -36.53
C TYR A 34 25.33 0.74 -35.53
N PRO A 35 24.11 1.22 -35.86
CA PRO A 35 23.28 1.96 -34.91
C PRO A 35 23.03 1.16 -33.62
N GLY A 36 23.00 1.86 -32.49
CA GLY A 36 22.85 1.23 -31.17
C GLY A 36 24.17 0.81 -30.52
N HIS A 37 25.33 1.08 -31.15
CA HIS A 37 26.62 0.91 -30.48
C HIS A 37 26.69 1.81 -29.23
N ARG A 38 27.05 1.21 -28.10
CA ARG A 38 27.07 1.85 -26.78
C ARG A 38 28.31 2.74 -26.66
N MET A 39 28.10 4.05 -26.68
CA MET A 39 29.16 5.07 -26.61
C MET A 39 28.85 6.11 -25.52
N SER A 40 29.79 7.02 -25.25
CA SER A 40 29.57 8.15 -24.36
C SER A 40 28.53 9.14 -24.91
N GLY A 41 27.84 9.85 -24.03
CA GLY A 41 26.88 10.90 -24.38
C GLY A 41 26.07 11.37 -23.17
N GLN A 42 25.03 12.17 -23.43
CA GLN A 42 24.10 12.64 -22.39
C GLN A 42 23.50 11.45 -21.62
N THR A 43 23.38 11.62 -20.29
CA THR A 43 22.79 10.65 -19.36
C THR A 43 21.78 11.37 -18.47
N GLY A 44 20.64 10.74 -18.20
CA GLY A 44 19.55 11.33 -17.41
C GLY A 44 18.64 12.27 -18.21
N ALA A 45 17.73 12.93 -17.50
CA ALA A 45 16.71 13.84 -18.05
C ALA A 45 15.85 13.23 -19.18
N SER A 46 15.67 11.91 -19.15
CA SER A 46 14.78 11.17 -20.06
C SER A 46 13.45 10.86 -19.39
N ALA A 47 12.38 10.75 -20.17
CA ALA A 47 11.10 10.24 -19.68
C ALA A 47 11.22 8.73 -19.40
N GLU A 48 11.22 8.36 -18.12
CA GLU A 48 11.18 6.98 -17.67
C GLU A 48 9.76 6.58 -17.26
N THR A 49 9.41 5.30 -17.42
CA THR A 49 8.09 4.77 -17.06
C THR A 49 8.24 3.48 -16.27
N TYR A 50 7.69 3.48 -15.06
CA TYR A 50 7.64 2.31 -14.19
C TYR A 50 6.29 1.60 -14.39
N HIS A 51 6.33 0.33 -14.80
CA HIS A 51 5.12 -0.44 -15.07
C HIS A 51 4.72 -1.29 -13.85
N GLY A 52 3.43 -1.31 -13.53
CA GLY A 52 2.86 -2.26 -12.55
C GLY A 52 3.28 -2.01 -11.10
N VAL A 53 3.62 -0.77 -10.73
CA VAL A 53 3.96 -0.44 -9.35
C VAL A 53 2.71 -0.48 -8.47
N PRO A 54 2.69 -1.28 -7.39
CA PRO A 54 1.52 -1.37 -6.52
C PRO A 54 1.38 -0.10 -5.66
N VAL A 55 0.13 0.27 -5.38
CA VAL A 55 -0.19 1.33 -4.41
C VAL A 55 -0.11 0.75 -3.00
N TRP A 56 0.61 1.42 -2.11
CA TRP A 56 0.78 0.98 -0.71
C TRP A 56 -0.22 1.66 0.23
N ARG A 57 -0.34 2.99 0.13
CA ARG A 57 -1.22 3.80 0.98
C ARG A 57 -1.76 4.98 0.19
N ILE A 58 -3.01 5.34 0.46
CA ILE A 58 -3.63 6.58 -0.02
C ILE A 58 -4.05 7.40 1.19
N ASP A 59 -3.64 8.66 1.23
CA ASP A 59 -4.16 9.67 2.14
C ASP A 59 -4.98 10.67 1.33
N TYR A 60 -6.30 10.53 1.42
CA TYR A 60 -7.22 11.31 0.60
C TYR A 60 -7.52 12.70 1.19
N LYS A 61 -7.12 12.98 2.44
CA LYS A 61 -7.24 14.32 3.00
C LYS A 61 -6.12 15.24 2.49
N ASN A 62 -4.90 14.70 2.42
CA ASN A 62 -3.74 15.43 1.94
C ASN A 62 -3.44 15.20 0.44
N ALA A 63 -4.27 14.42 -0.25
CA ALA A 63 -4.10 14.03 -1.66
C ALA A 63 -2.73 13.40 -1.95
N LEU A 64 -2.30 12.49 -1.06
CA LEU A 64 -1.01 11.79 -1.18
C LEU A 64 -1.22 10.32 -1.54
N ILE A 65 -0.38 9.82 -2.45
CA ILE A 65 -0.31 8.42 -2.85
C ILE A 65 1.11 7.92 -2.55
N TYR A 66 1.21 6.84 -1.80
CA TYR A 66 2.48 6.23 -1.42
C TYR A 66 2.75 4.99 -2.27
N LEU A 67 3.92 4.96 -2.89
CA LEU A 67 4.43 3.83 -3.66
C LEU A 67 5.58 3.18 -2.86
N PRO A 68 5.74 1.85 -2.89
CA PRO A 68 6.80 1.16 -2.18
C PRO A 68 8.16 1.21 -2.90
N THR A 69 8.28 1.99 -3.98
CA THR A 69 9.48 2.10 -4.81
C THR A 69 10.09 3.49 -4.71
N LEU A 70 11.42 3.58 -4.78
CA LEU A 70 12.14 4.84 -4.96
C LEU A 70 12.28 5.15 -6.45
N LEU A 71 12.24 6.44 -6.81
CA LEU A 71 12.35 6.92 -8.18
C LEU A 71 13.70 7.60 -8.37
N ASP A 72 14.28 7.47 -9.57
CA ASP A 72 15.45 8.24 -10.00
C ASP A 72 15.00 9.59 -10.60
N ALA A 73 14.31 10.38 -9.78
CA ALA A 73 13.75 11.68 -10.17
C ALA A 73 13.87 12.68 -9.03
N ASP A 74 13.96 13.96 -9.38
CA ASP A 74 14.02 15.04 -8.40
C ASP A 74 12.65 15.29 -7.74
N VAL A 75 12.68 15.75 -6.49
CA VAL A 75 11.47 16.19 -5.77
C VAL A 75 10.87 17.40 -6.48
N GLY A 76 9.58 17.34 -6.81
CA GLY A 76 8.87 18.37 -7.58
C GLY A 76 8.61 18.00 -9.04
N THR A 77 9.15 16.87 -9.51
CA THR A 77 8.84 16.34 -10.85
C THR A 77 7.36 15.98 -10.96
N TYR A 78 6.70 16.43 -12.03
CA TYR A 78 5.31 16.03 -12.33
C TYR A 78 5.29 14.60 -12.88
N VAL A 79 4.65 13.70 -12.14
CA VAL A 79 4.52 12.29 -12.51
C VAL A 79 3.12 12.02 -13.06
N LYS A 80 3.05 11.38 -14.24
CA LYS A 80 1.80 10.91 -14.82
C LYS A 80 1.45 9.53 -14.27
N PHE A 81 0.32 9.43 -13.57
CA PHE A 81 -0.23 8.16 -13.11
C PHE A 81 -1.27 7.62 -14.10
N SER A 82 -1.19 6.32 -14.37
CA SER A 82 -2.20 5.60 -15.16
C SER A 82 -2.30 4.16 -14.68
N ASP A 83 -3.52 3.63 -14.67
CA ASP A 83 -3.76 2.25 -14.29
C ASP A 83 -3.14 1.27 -15.29
N THR A 84 -2.56 0.18 -14.77
CA THR A 84 -2.16 -0.94 -15.62
C THR A 84 -3.36 -1.77 -16.03
N ILE A 85 -3.51 -2.05 -17.32
CA ILE A 85 -4.65 -2.82 -17.85
C ILE A 85 -4.64 -4.29 -17.41
N ASN A 86 -3.47 -4.93 -17.42
CA ASN A 86 -3.31 -6.34 -17.11
C ASN A 86 -1.94 -6.60 -16.46
N THR A 87 -1.83 -7.74 -15.76
CA THR A 87 -0.56 -8.23 -15.21
C THR A 87 -0.60 -9.75 -15.22
N LYS A 88 0.47 -10.38 -15.75
CA LYS A 88 0.59 -11.85 -15.84
C LYS A 88 -0.63 -12.53 -16.49
N GLY A 89 -1.20 -11.89 -17.52
CA GLY A 89 -2.37 -12.39 -18.26
C GLY A 89 -3.73 -12.14 -17.62
N TYR A 90 -3.79 -11.54 -16.42
CA TYR A 90 -5.04 -11.22 -15.73
C TYR A 90 -5.33 -9.72 -15.75
N THR A 91 -6.58 -9.36 -15.98
CA THR A 91 -7.05 -7.97 -15.91
C THR A 91 -6.94 -7.41 -14.49
N LEU A 92 -6.54 -6.14 -14.35
CA LEU A 92 -6.44 -5.49 -13.04
C LEU A 92 -7.81 -5.39 -12.35
N TRP A 93 -8.79 -4.86 -13.08
CA TRP A 93 -10.15 -4.64 -12.62
C TRP A 93 -11.03 -5.84 -12.98
N ASN A 94 -11.42 -6.64 -11.97
CA ASN A 94 -12.26 -7.82 -12.13
C ASN A 94 -13.02 -8.14 -10.82
N GLU A 95 -13.99 -9.05 -10.88
CA GLU A 95 -14.82 -9.39 -9.71
C GLU A 95 -14.04 -10.01 -8.55
N HIS A 96 -12.94 -10.74 -8.84
CA HIS A 96 -12.14 -11.40 -7.81
C HIS A 96 -11.28 -10.43 -6.98
N ARG A 97 -10.84 -9.33 -7.59
CA ARG A 97 -9.95 -8.33 -6.96
C ARG A 97 -10.72 -7.10 -6.49
N GLY A 98 -11.71 -6.67 -7.27
CA GLY A 98 -12.45 -5.43 -7.08
C GLY A 98 -12.63 -4.65 -8.38
N LEU A 99 -13.66 -3.82 -8.40
CA LEU A 99 -13.97 -2.92 -9.51
C LEU A 99 -13.54 -1.48 -9.17
N PRO A 100 -13.15 -0.67 -10.16
CA PRO A 100 -12.77 0.72 -9.95
C PRO A 100 -14.01 1.60 -9.76
N ALA A 101 -13.79 2.80 -9.23
CA ALA A 101 -14.78 3.88 -9.28
C ALA A 101 -14.82 4.46 -10.71
N PHE A 102 -15.66 3.86 -11.56
CA PHE A 102 -15.77 4.24 -12.97
C PHE A 102 -16.85 5.33 -13.18
N PRO A 103 -16.62 6.36 -14.02
CA PRO A 103 -15.37 6.73 -14.71
C PRO A 103 -14.32 7.40 -13.82
N THR A 104 -14.77 8.01 -12.72
CA THR A 104 -13.92 8.64 -11.70
C THR A 104 -14.62 8.57 -10.34
N PHE A 105 -13.86 8.80 -9.26
CA PHE A 105 -14.42 8.88 -7.91
C PHE A 105 -15.27 10.15 -7.74
N ILE A 106 -16.48 9.98 -7.21
CA ILE A 106 -17.40 11.07 -6.84
C ILE A 106 -17.56 11.02 -5.31
N PRO A 107 -17.20 12.08 -4.57
CA PRO A 107 -17.37 12.11 -3.13
C PRO A 107 -18.85 12.16 -2.74
N SER A 108 -19.18 11.65 -1.55
CA SER A 108 -20.55 11.74 -1.02
C SER A 108 -20.83 13.16 -0.55
N GLU A 109 -22.04 13.69 -0.78
CA GLU A 109 -22.41 15.07 -0.39
C GLU A 109 -22.29 15.34 1.11
N GLU A 110 -22.46 14.31 1.94
CA GLU A 110 -22.36 14.40 3.40
C GLU A 110 -20.91 14.42 3.92
N GLU A 111 -19.94 14.06 3.08
CA GLU A 111 -18.54 13.95 3.46
C GLU A 111 -17.86 15.32 3.47
N ASP A 112 -17.32 15.71 4.63
CA ASP A 112 -16.58 16.96 4.80
C ASP A 112 -15.17 16.69 5.36
N LEU A 113 -14.18 16.73 4.46
CA LEU A 113 -12.77 16.45 4.76
C LEU A 113 -12.18 17.40 5.80
N SER A 114 -12.75 18.60 5.96
CA SER A 114 -12.26 19.58 6.94
C SER A 114 -12.48 19.13 8.39
N LYS A 115 -13.52 18.32 8.63
CA LYS A 115 -13.90 17.81 9.95
C LYS A 115 -13.16 16.54 10.34
N LEU A 116 -12.61 15.81 9.37
CA LEU A 116 -11.90 14.56 9.57
C LEU A 116 -10.44 14.82 9.97
N SER A 117 -9.87 13.92 10.77
CA SER A 117 -8.43 13.94 11.07
C SER A 117 -7.62 13.24 9.97
N THR A 118 -6.34 13.57 9.84
CA THR A 118 -5.46 12.93 8.83
C THR A 118 -5.33 11.42 9.05
N ASP A 119 -5.34 10.96 10.30
CA ASP A 119 -5.22 9.53 10.63
C ASP A 119 -6.47 8.72 10.25
N GLU A 120 -7.64 9.36 10.22
CA GLU A 120 -8.90 8.71 9.81
C GLU A 120 -8.97 8.55 8.28
N CYS A 121 -8.31 9.42 7.53
CA CYS A 121 -8.36 9.48 6.08
C CYS A 121 -7.28 8.61 5.38
N GLN A 122 -6.81 7.55 6.04
CA GLN A 122 -5.77 6.67 5.51
C GLN A 122 -6.37 5.35 5.00
N LEU A 123 -6.11 5.02 3.74
CA LEU A 123 -6.45 3.75 3.12
C LEU A 123 -5.17 2.95 2.88
N MET A 124 -5.09 1.75 3.47
CA MET A 124 -3.95 0.85 3.35
C MET A 124 -4.24 -0.29 2.39
N SER A 125 -3.24 -0.67 1.58
CA SER A 125 -3.30 -1.88 0.77
C SER A 125 -3.28 -3.14 1.65
N PRO A 126 -3.77 -4.28 1.15
CA PRO A 126 -3.43 -5.57 1.72
C PRO A 126 -1.90 -5.82 1.67
N PRO A 127 -1.37 -6.80 2.43
CA PRO A 127 0.04 -7.14 2.38
C PRO A 127 0.45 -7.59 0.97
N LEU A 128 1.57 -7.04 0.47
CA LEU A 128 2.10 -7.35 -0.86
C LEU A 128 2.86 -8.69 -0.90
N TYR A 129 3.36 -9.14 0.25
CA TYR A 129 4.09 -10.40 0.41
C TYR A 129 3.30 -11.36 1.27
N MET A 130 3.50 -12.66 1.03
CA MET A 130 2.78 -13.73 1.73
C MET A 130 3.46 -14.17 3.04
N TYR A 131 4.78 -14.02 3.10
CA TYR A 131 5.61 -14.40 4.25
C TYR A 131 6.61 -13.28 4.56
N PHE A 132 7.22 -13.36 5.73
CA PHE A 132 8.22 -12.40 6.16
C PHE A 132 9.50 -12.55 5.33
N ARG A 133 9.91 -11.50 4.59
CA ARG A 133 10.91 -11.61 3.52
C ARG A 133 12.34 -11.87 3.99
N ASP A 134 12.63 -11.62 5.27
CA ASP A 134 13.93 -11.97 5.87
C ASP A 134 14.05 -13.48 6.12
N GLU A 135 12.93 -14.20 6.15
CA GLU A 135 12.83 -15.65 6.29
C GLU A 135 12.31 -16.31 5.02
N PHE A 136 12.35 -17.64 4.98
CA PHE A 136 11.75 -18.42 3.91
C PHE A 136 10.26 -18.69 4.20
N ALA A 137 9.54 -19.14 3.17
CA ALA A 137 8.17 -19.59 3.35
C ALA A 137 8.11 -20.81 4.29
N ALA A 138 6.98 -20.99 4.96
CA ALA A 138 6.71 -22.10 5.87
C ALA A 138 7.15 -23.49 5.36
N THR A 139 6.94 -23.76 4.07
CA THR A 139 7.29 -25.02 3.41
C THR A 139 8.80 -25.27 3.26
N GLN A 140 9.61 -24.23 3.42
CA GLN A 140 11.07 -24.27 3.26
C GLN A 140 11.81 -24.11 4.59
N LEU A 141 11.12 -23.66 5.65
CA LEU A 141 11.69 -23.53 6.98
C LEU A 141 11.91 -24.92 7.60
N VAL A 142 12.99 -25.04 8.39
CA VAL A 142 13.31 -26.27 9.13
C VAL A 142 12.25 -26.57 10.18
N SER A 143 11.80 -25.53 10.88
CA SER A 143 10.72 -25.57 11.85
C SER A 143 10.15 -24.17 12.01
N GLN A 144 8.84 -24.07 12.23
CA GLN A 144 8.16 -22.81 12.55
C GLN A 144 7.22 -23.01 13.74
N ALA A 145 6.97 -21.93 14.48
CA ALA A 145 5.95 -21.91 15.52
C ALA A 145 4.69 -21.26 14.96
N ASP A 146 3.67 -22.07 14.68
CA ASP A 146 2.39 -21.58 14.18
C ASP A 146 1.55 -21.05 15.35
N VAL A 147 1.77 -19.79 15.71
CA VAL A 147 0.88 -19.05 16.62
C VAL A 147 -0.28 -18.53 15.77
N GLU A 148 -1.32 -19.35 15.65
CA GLU A 148 -2.53 -19.00 14.90
C GLU A 148 -3.18 -17.73 15.45
N ASP A 149 -3.01 -16.62 14.73
CA ASP A 149 -3.73 -15.38 14.99
C ASP A 149 -5.23 -15.56 14.72
N ALA A 150 -6.07 -14.82 15.44
CA ALA A 150 -7.54 -14.87 15.32
C ALA A 150 -8.08 -14.54 13.90
N LYS A 151 -7.22 -14.21 12.94
CA LYS A 151 -7.56 -13.84 11.56
C LYS A 151 -7.48 -15.02 10.55
N SER A 152 -6.66 -16.05 10.79
CA SER A 152 -6.40 -17.14 9.82
C SER A 152 -7.08 -18.46 10.18
N ALA A 153 -7.14 -18.81 11.46
CA ALA A 153 -7.64 -20.12 11.89
C ALA A 153 -9.17 -20.20 11.88
N LYS A 154 -9.76 -20.62 10.76
CA LYS A 154 -11.08 -21.26 10.78
C LYS A 154 -10.89 -22.75 10.51
N PRO A 155 -11.06 -23.64 11.51
CA PRO A 155 -11.11 -25.06 11.23
C PRO A 155 -12.22 -25.35 10.23
N THR A 156 -11.98 -26.27 9.30
CA THR A 156 -12.92 -26.63 8.22
C THR A 156 -14.28 -27.07 8.77
N THR A 157 -14.29 -27.71 9.93
CA THR A 157 -15.49 -28.05 10.69
C THR A 157 -15.57 -27.23 11.96
N ALA A 158 -16.62 -26.43 12.08
CA ALA A 158 -16.92 -25.74 13.32
C ALA A 158 -17.39 -26.76 14.37
N ALA A 159 -16.81 -26.70 15.56
CA ALA A 159 -17.32 -27.45 16.71
C ALA A 159 -18.81 -27.15 16.94
N PRO A 160 -19.61 -28.12 17.41
CA PRO A 160 -21.02 -27.88 17.71
C PRO A 160 -21.15 -26.71 18.69
N LYS A 161 -22.10 -25.82 18.39
CA LYS A 161 -22.38 -24.66 19.27
C LYS A 161 -22.72 -25.18 20.66
N LYS A 162 -22.21 -24.50 21.69
CA LYS A 162 -22.52 -24.83 23.09
C LYS A 162 -24.03 -24.82 23.31
N LYS A 163 -24.54 -25.81 24.05
CA LYS A 163 -25.97 -25.87 24.42
C LYS A 163 -26.32 -24.62 25.21
N VAL A 164 -27.36 -23.92 24.76
CA VAL A 164 -27.90 -22.76 25.45
C VAL A 164 -28.96 -23.24 26.43
N TYR A 165 -28.77 -22.95 27.72
CA TYR A 165 -29.68 -23.38 28.78
C TYR A 165 -30.74 -22.31 29.12
N ASP A 166 -30.41 -21.04 28.91
CA ASP A 166 -31.32 -19.90 29.14
C ASP A 166 -31.20 -18.91 27.99
N MET A 167 -32.29 -18.77 27.23
CA MET A 167 -32.35 -17.88 26.07
C MET A 167 -32.34 -16.40 26.48
N LYS A 168 -32.93 -16.03 27.63
CA LYS A 168 -32.93 -14.63 28.10
C LYS A 168 -31.50 -14.20 28.41
N LYS A 169 -30.79 -14.99 29.22
CA LYS A 169 -29.38 -14.75 29.54
C LYS A 169 -28.49 -14.72 28.31
N TYR A 170 -28.75 -15.60 27.32
CA TYR A 170 -28.02 -15.60 26.06
C TYR A 170 -28.17 -14.29 25.29
N PHE A 171 -29.41 -13.79 25.12
CA PHE A 171 -29.66 -12.54 24.42
C PHE A 171 -29.11 -11.32 25.18
N GLU A 172 -29.23 -11.31 26.50
CA GLU A 172 -28.66 -10.25 27.35
C GLU A 172 -27.15 -10.19 27.23
N ALA A 173 -26.46 -11.32 27.31
CA ALA A 173 -25.01 -11.39 27.13
C ALA A 173 -24.58 -10.88 25.75
N ARG A 174 -25.30 -11.27 24.69
CA ARG A 174 -25.02 -10.83 23.31
C ARG A 174 -25.30 -9.33 23.11
N LYS A 175 -26.37 -8.81 23.72
CA LYS A 175 -26.69 -7.37 23.72
C LYS A 175 -25.62 -6.57 24.45
N LYS A 176 -25.19 -7.02 25.63
CA LYS A 176 -24.10 -6.40 26.41
C LYS A 176 -22.79 -6.40 25.62
N TYR A 177 -22.44 -7.51 24.98
CA TYR A 177 -21.26 -7.59 24.12
C TYR A 177 -21.30 -6.58 22.96
N ARG A 178 -22.43 -6.53 22.22
CA ARG A 178 -22.62 -5.57 21.13
C ARG A 178 -22.53 -4.12 21.62
N GLN A 179 -23.14 -3.80 22.75
CA GLN A 179 -23.07 -2.46 23.34
C GLN A 179 -21.65 -2.09 23.74
N ASN A 180 -20.89 -3.01 24.35
CA ASN A 180 -19.51 -2.77 24.72
C ASN A 180 -18.62 -2.56 23.49
N LEU A 181 -18.81 -3.37 22.44
CA LEU A 181 -18.07 -3.25 21.18
C LEU A 181 -18.34 -1.91 20.48
N GLN A 182 -19.60 -1.50 20.39
CA GLN A 182 -19.99 -0.21 19.78
C GLN A 182 -19.42 1.00 20.54
N LYS A 183 -19.25 0.89 21.86
CA LYS A 183 -18.77 1.99 22.72
C LYS A 183 -17.25 2.14 22.79
N ALA A 184 -16.48 1.22 22.20
CA ALA A 184 -15.06 1.05 22.51
C ALA A 184 -14.19 2.31 22.32
N ARG A 185 -14.37 3.07 21.24
CA ARG A 185 -13.52 4.24 20.93
C ARG A 185 -14.28 5.56 20.85
N LYS A 186 -15.27 5.68 19.95
CA LYS A 186 -16.01 6.95 19.72
C LYS A 186 -16.73 7.46 20.97
N VAL A 187 -17.47 6.58 21.65
CA VAL A 187 -18.24 6.95 22.86
C VAL A 187 -17.31 7.30 24.03
N LYS A 188 -16.18 6.60 24.15
CA LYS A 188 -15.16 6.90 25.16
C LYS A 188 -14.52 8.28 24.93
N LEU A 189 -14.17 8.61 23.69
CA LEU A 189 -13.63 9.92 23.32
C LEU A 189 -14.66 11.05 23.59
N MET A 190 -15.92 10.85 23.21
CA MET A 190 -16.99 11.82 23.45
C MET A 190 -17.19 12.09 24.95
N SER A 191 -17.25 11.04 25.77
CA SER A 191 -17.44 11.21 27.23
C SER A 191 -16.24 11.87 27.92
N LEU A 192 -15.02 11.67 27.43
CA LEU A 192 -13.85 12.42 27.90
C LEU A 192 -13.95 13.90 27.53
N ARG A 193 -14.39 14.22 26.30
CA ARG A 193 -14.56 15.60 25.84
C ARG A 193 -15.64 16.35 26.62
N THR A 194 -16.78 15.72 26.89
CA THR A 194 -17.85 16.34 27.71
C THR A 194 -17.37 16.62 29.13
N ARG A 195 -16.73 15.64 29.78
CA ARG A 195 -16.16 15.82 31.12
C ARG A 195 -15.10 16.90 31.19
N ALA A 196 -14.26 17.01 30.16
CA ALA A 196 -13.25 18.06 30.07
C ALA A 196 -13.89 19.45 29.95
N HIS A 197 -14.92 19.57 29.11
CA HIS A 197 -15.67 20.82 28.94
C HIS A 197 -16.39 21.25 30.22
N GLU A 198 -17.07 20.32 30.90
CA GLU A 198 -17.74 20.57 32.19
C GLU A 198 -16.75 21.08 33.24
N LYS A 199 -15.59 20.43 33.39
CA LYS A 199 -14.54 20.86 34.32
C LYS A 199 -13.97 22.25 33.98
N GLN A 200 -13.84 22.58 32.70
CA GLN A 200 -13.38 23.91 32.27
C GLN A 200 -14.40 24.99 32.62
N GLU A 201 -15.68 24.72 32.44
CA GLU A 201 -16.77 25.62 32.81
C GLU A 201 -16.86 25.84 34.33
N GLU A 202 -16.73 24.77 35.13
CA GLU A 202 -16.64 24.86 36.58
C GLU A 202 -15.45 25.71 37.04
N ALA A 203 -14.26 25.49 36.45
CA ALA A 203 -13.07 26.29 36.75
C ALA A 203 -13.23 27.77 36.39
N ARG A 204 -13.89 28.08 35.26
CA ARG A 204 -14.23 29.46 34.86
C ARG A 204 -15.18 30.10 35.86
N ARG A 205 -16.26 29.40 36.25
CA ARG A 205 -17.24 29.88 37.24
C ARG A 205 -16.57 30.13 38.60
N ALA A 206 -15.71 29.22 39.06
CA ALA A 206 -14.96 29.36 40.30
C ALA A 206 -14.01 30.57 40.27
N LYS A 207 -13.32 30.83 39.15
CA LYS A 207 -12.48 32.04 38.97
C LYS A 207 -13.30 33.33 39.05
N ILE A 208 -14.47 33.38 38.40
CA ILE A 208 -15.36 34.55 38.43
C ILE A 208 -15.87 34.81 39.85
N LEU A 209 -16.28 33.76 40.58
CA LEU A 209 -16.73 33.86 41.98
C LEU A 209 -15.61 34.34 42.91
N LYS A 210 -14.37 33.87 42.72
CA LYS A 210 -13.20 34.34 43.48
C LYS A 210 -12.92 35.81 43.22
N TYR A 211 -13.01 36.26 41.97
CA TYR A 211 -12.81 37.66 41.59
C TYR A 211 -13.89 38.58 42.18
N LYS A 212 -15.15 38.13 42.23
CA LYS A 212 -16.26 38.86 42.87
C LYS A 212 -16.16 38.94 44.40
N ARG A 213 -15.39 38.09 45.06
CA ARG A 213 -15.17 38.13 46.53
C ARG A 213 -14.03 39.05 46.98
N VAL A 214 -13.19 39.50 46.05
CA VAL A 214 -11.99 40.33 46.35
C VAL A 214 -12.23 41.82 46.06
N LYS A 215 -13.38 42.16 45.44
CA LYS A 215 -13.94 43.51 45.41
C LYS A 215 -14.99 43.64 46.49
#